data_AF-A0A317MYZ5-F1
#
_entry.id   AF-A0A317MYZ5-F1
#
_cell.length_a   1.000
_cell.length_b   1.000
_cell.length_c   1.000
_cell.angle_alpha   90.00
_cell.angle_beta   90.00
_cell.angle_gamma   90.00
#
_symmetry.space_group_name_H-M   'P 1'
#
loop_
_entity.id
_entity.type
_entity.pdbx_description
1 polymer ?
#
loop_
_entity_poly.entity_id
_entity_poly.type
_entity_poly.pdbx_seq_one_letter_code
_entity_poly.pdbx_strand_id
1 'polypeptide(L)'
;MKTDGGAGREDFACVPPWVAFPRLRPEALPATQGAEEQWIDAQWRPFWRALDAAQRARYLDCWQASAEWRAAIRFYFEELDTPFDVAADAADAAAWRQSRPPRRQSWLRRLLARFRS
;
A
#
# COMPACT_ATOMS: atom_id res chain seq x y z
N MET A 1 21.13 -41.44 7.31
CA MET A 1 20.80 -40.46 6.24
C MET A 1 20.56 -39.12 6.90
N LYS A 2 21.18 -38.08 6.34
CA LYS A 2 21.20 -36.69 6.85
C LYS A 2 19.76 -36.15 6.91
N THR A 3 19.42 -35.48 8.00
CA THR A 3 18.15 -34.77 8.21
C THR A 3 17.95 -33.74 7.10
N ASP A 4 16.78 -33.77 6.47
CA ASP A 4 16.34 -32.77 5.50
C ASP A 4 16.26 -31.42 6.22
N GLY A 5 17.24 -30.56 5.99
CA GLY A 5 17.35 -29.23 6.57
C GLY A 5 16.36 -28.27 5.92
N GLY A 6 15.08 -28.61 5.92
CA GLY A 6 14.00 -27.72 5.54
C GLY A 6 13.94 -26.60 6.57
N ALA A 7 14.34 -25.38 6.17
CA ALA A 7 14.27 -24.19 7.01
C ALA A 7 12.94 -24.14 7.78
N GLY A 8 13.07 -24.18 9.10
CA GLY A 8 11.98 -24.11 10.05
C GLY A 8 11.45 -22.68 10.17
N ARG A 9 10.46 -22.50 11.04
CA ARG A 9 9.93 -21.16 11.33
C ARG A 9 11.02 -20.25 11.91
N GLU A 10 12.01 -20.83 12.58
CA GLU A 10 13.21 -20.17 13.11
C GLU A 10 14.10 -19.47 12.07
N ASP A 11 13.99 -19.78 10.78
CA ASP A 11 14.82 -19.15 9.76
C ASP A 11 14.33 -17.76 9.32
N PHE A 12 13.14 -17.38 9.77
CA PHE A 12 12.56 -16.07 9.48
C PHE A 12 12.58 -15.18 10.70
N ALA A 13 13.21 -14.01 10.56
CA ALA A 13 13.41 -13.04 11.64
C ALA A 13 12.12 -12.37 12.15
N CYS A 14 11.00 -12.53 11.45
CA CYS A 14 9.70 -11.96 11.82
C CYS A 14 8.61 -13.03 11.74
N VAL A 15 7.70 -13.00 12.71
CA VAL A 15 6.50 -13.85 12.71
C VAL A 15 5.39 -13.21 11.86
N PRO A 16 4.40 -13.97 11.36
CA PRO A 16 3.35 -13.40 10.53
C PRO A 16 2.31 -12.64 11.36
N PRO A 17 1.48 -11.78 10.73
CA PRO A 17 0.54 -10.92 11.45
C PRO A 17 -0.47 -11.69 12.30
N TRP A 18 -0.96 -12.85 11.83
CA TRP A 18 -1.90 -13.70 12.59
C TRP A 18 -1.28 -14.41 13.80
N VAL A 19 0.06 -14.48 13.87
CA VAL A 19 0.76 -15.03 15.04
C VAL A 19 1.06 -13.92 16.04
N ALA A 20 1.52 -12.75 15.58
CA ALA A 20 1.74 -11.58 16.45
C ALA A 20 0.42 -11.06 17.04
N PHE A 21 -0.66 -11.06 16.25
CA PHE A 21 -1.98 -10.57 16.62
C PHE A 21 -3.05 -11.62 16.29
N PRO A 22 -3.32 -12.60 17.18
CA PRO A 22 -4.27 -13.70 16.92
C PRO A 22 -5.72 -13.27 16.68
N ARG A 23 -6.08 -12.03 17.03
CA ARG A 23 -7.40 -11.45 16.79
C ARG A 23 -7.50 -10.71 15.46
N LEU A 24 -6.35 -10.39 14.84
CA LEU A 24 -6.31 -9.76 13.53
C LEU A 24 -6.86 -10.75 12.50
N ARG A 25 -7.75 -10.27 11.64
CA ARG A 25 -8.35 -11.05 10.56
C ARG A 25 -7.74 -10.62 9.22
N PRO A 26 -7.70 -11.50 8.19
CA PRO A 26 -7.19 -11.15 6.88
C PRO A 26 -7.84 -9.89 6.29
N GLU A 27 -9.15 -9.70 6.52
CA GLU A 27 -9.94 -8.58 5.99
C GLU A 27 -9.63 -7.25 6.69
N ALA A 28 -8.97 -7.31 7.85
CA ALA A 28 -8.55 -6.13 8.61
C ALA A 28 -7.12 -5.68 8.24
N LEU A 29 -6.50 -6.29 7.22
CA LEU A 29 -5.21 -5.83 6.70
C LEU A 29 -5.36 -4.63 5.74
N PRO A 30 -4.32 -3.77 5.66
CA PRO A 30 -3.37 -3.53 6.74
C PRO A 30 -4.14 -2.96 7.94
N ALA A 31 -3.70 -3.28 9.16
CA ALA A 31 -4.26 -2.61 10.33
C ALA A 31 -3.97 -1.10 10.22
N THR A 32 -4.98 -0.28 10.49
CA THR A 32 -4.92 1.18 10.24
C THR A 32 -4.84 2.02 11.51
N GLN A 33 -4.89 1.38 12.69
CA GLN A 33 -4.78 2.06 13.97
C GLN A 33 -4.11 1.20 15.03
N GLY A 34 -3.35 1.84 15.92
CA GLY A 34 -2.87 1.25 17.17
C GLY A 34 -1.63 0.37 17.01
N ALA A 35 -1.46 -0.59 17.92
CA ALA A 35 -0.26 -1.42 17.99
C ALA A 35 -0.06 -2.31 16.76
N GLU A 36 -1.15 -2.75 16.14
CA GLU A 36 -1.14 -3.60 14.94
C GLU A 36 -0.57 -2.83 13.74
N GLU A 37 -1.05 -1.61 13.49
CA GLU A 37 -0.56 -0.71 12.44
C GLU A 37 0.94 -0.44 12.64
N GLN A 38 1.32 0.01 13.84
CA GLN A 38 2.71 0.34 14.14
C GLN A 38 3.64 -0.86 13.93
N TRP A 39 3.24 -2.06 14.36
CA TRP A 39 4.05 -3.26 14.18
C TRP A 39 4.12 -3.69 12.71
N ILE A 40 2.99 -3.64 11.99
CA ILE A 40 2.93 -3.97 10.57
C ILE A 40 3.88 -3.05 9.80
N ASP A 41 3.82 -1.74 10.02
CA ASP A 41 4.60 -0.79 9.23
C ASP A 41 6.07 -0.70 9.65
N ALA A 42 6.38 -0.83 10.95
CA ALA A 42 7.75 -0.69 11.43
C ALA A 42 8.57 -1.99 11.37
N GLN A 43 7.93 -3.16 11.46
CA GLN A 43 8.64 -4.44 11.55
C GLN A 43 8.30 -5.38 10.39
N TRP A 44 7.01 -5.65 10.18
CA TRP A 44 6.60 -6.72 9.28
C TRP A 44 6.73 -6.34 7.80
N ARG A 45 6.29 -5.15 7.41
CA ARG A 45 6.35 -4.67 6.02
C ARG A 45 7.80 -4.56 5.50
N PRO A 46 8.77 -3.98 6.24
CA PRO A 46 10.18 -3.98 5.81
C PRO A 46 10.75 -5.40 5.65
N PHE A 47 10.43 -6.30 6.59
CA PHE A 47 10.81 -7.70 6.50
C PHE A 47 10.25 -8.36 5.25
N TRP A 48 8.95 -8.21 4.98
CA TRP A 48 8.28 -8.79 3.82
C TRP A 48 8.87 -8.30 2.50
N ARG A 49 9.16 -7.00 2.41
CA ARG A 49 9.79 -6.38 1.23
C ARG A 49 11.20 -6.90 0.97
N ALA A 50 11.95 -7.26 2.02
CA ALA A 50 13.30 -7.79 1.89
C ALA A 50 13.34 -9.23 1.36
N LEU A 51 12.23 -9.97 1.43
CA LEU A 51 12.13 -11.33 0.88
C LEU A 51 11.91 -11.31 -0.63
N ASP A 52 12.56 -12.22 -1.34
CA ASP A 52 12.25 -12.54 -2.73
C ASP A 52 10.98 -13.43 -2.86
N ALA A 53 10.52 -13.66 -4.09
CA ALA A 53 9.30 -14.42 -4.35
C ALA A 53 9.35 -15.87 -3.82
N ALA A 54 10.50 -16.54 -3.90
CA ALA A 54 10.66 -17.92 -3.44
C ALA A 54 10.67 -17.97 -1.90
N GLN A 55 11.35 -17.02 -1.26
CA GLN A 55 11.38 -16.86 0.19
C GLN A 55 9.99 -16.52 0.75
N ARG A 56 9.22 -15.66 0.08
CA ARG A 56 7.82 -15.35 0.45
C ARG A 56 6.91 -16.56 0.36
N ALA A 57 6.99 -17.33 -0.73
CA ALA A 57 6.20 -18.56 -0.88
C ALA A 57 6.53 -19.55 0.25
N ARG A 58 7.82 -19.77 0.50
CA ARG A 58 8.31 -20.62 1.59
C ARG A 58 7.85 -20.13 2.96
N TYR A 59 7.93 -18.83 3.22
CA TYR A 59 7.46 -18.22 4.47
C TYR A 59 5.99 -18.55 4.73
N LEU A 60 5.13 -18.34 3.72
CA LEU A 60 3.70 -18.62 3.82
C LEU A 60 3.42 -20.12 4.04
N ASP A 61 4.22 -21.00 3.44
CA ASP A 61 4.10 -22.46 3.61
C ASP A 61 4.53 -22.90 5.02
N CYS A 62 5.70 -22.45 5.51
CA CYS A 62 6.21 -22.79 6.86
C CYS A 62 5.27 -22.33 7.97
N TRP A 63 4.61 -21.19 7.78
CA TRP A 63 3.62 -20.64 8.71
C TRP A 63 2.19 -21.13 8.46
N GLN A 64 1.98 -22.04 7.49
CA GLN A 64 0.68 -22.62 7.15
C GLN A 64 -0.39 -21.55 6.91
N ALA A 65 -0.04 -20.51 6.15
CA ALA A 65 -0.94 -19.42 5.82
C ALA A 65 -2.15 -19.94 5.05
N SER A 66 -3.35 -19.62 5.55
CA SER A 66 -4.61 -19.95 4.87
C SER A 66 -4.74 -19.19 3.55
N ALA A 67 -5.68 -19.63 2.70
CA ALA A 67 -5.90 -18.98 1.40
C ALA A 67 -6.27 -17.49 1.55
N GLU A 68 -7.05 -17.16 2.58
CA GLU A 68 -7.48 -15.80 2.90
C GLU A 68 -6.29 -14.91 3.28
N TRP A 69 -5.37 -15.40 4.11
CA TRP A 69 -4.16 -14.66 4.48
C TRP A 69 -3.23 -14.44 3.28
N ARG A 70 -3.08 -15.46 2.42
CA ARG A 70 -2.27 -15.33 1.19
C ARG A 70 -2.86 -14.27 0.26
N ALA A 71 -4.18 -14.28 0.08
CA ALA A 71 -4.87 -13.31 -0.75
C ALA A 71 -4.75 -11.89 -0.20
N ALA A 72 -4.97 -11.70 1.10
CA ALA A 72 -4.85 -10.40 1.76
C ALA A 72 -3.42 -9.84 1.67
N ILE A 73 -2.40 -10.67 1.93
CA ILE A 73 -1.01 -10.24 1.86
C ILE A 73 -0.63 -9.82 0.43
N ARG A 74 -0.99 -10.63 -0.58
CA ARG A 74 -0.72 -10.30 -1.98
C ARG A 74 -1.35 -8.96 -2.37
N PHE A 75 -2.64 -8.79 -2.05
CA PHE A 75 -3.37 -7.57 -2.39
C PHE A 75 -2.75 -6.32 -1.74
N TYR A 76 -2.53 -6.34 -0.42
CA TYR A 76 -2.10 -5.13 0.29
C TYR A 76 -0.61 -4.83 0.22
N PHE A 77 0.25 -5.85 0.11
CA PHE A 77 1.70 -5.70 0.23
C PHE A 77 2.47 -6.00 -1.06
N GLU A 78 1.80 -6.48 -2.11
CA GLU A 78 2.42 -6.68 -3.43
C GLU A 78 1.72 -5.85 -4.51
N GLU A 79 0.38 -5.82 -4.53
CA GLU A 79 -0.39 -5.12 -5.55
C GLU A 79 -0.62 -3.64 -5.20
N LEU A 80 -0.99 -3.32 -3.96
CA LEU A 80 -1.27 -1.94 -3.52
C LEU A 80 -0.02 -1.19 -3.01
N ASP A 81 1.05 -1.91 -2.66
CA ASP A 81 2.26 -1.32 -2.09
C ASP A 81 3.19 -0.71 -3.14
N THR A 82 2.73 -0.61 -4.40
CA THR A 82 3.39 0.18 -5.44
C THR A 82 3.56 1.62 -4.96
N PRO A 83 4.78 2.17 -5.01
CA PRO A 83 5.03 3.55 -4.59
C PRO A 83 4.17 4.49 -5.43
N PHE A 84 3.48 5.40 -4.76
CA PHE A 84 2.79 6.51 -5.41
C PHE A 84 3.84 7.33 -6.17
N ASP A 85 3.78 7.30 -7.50
CA ASP A 85 4.68 8.08 -8.33
C ASP A 85 4.24 9.56 -8.30
N VAL A 86 4.77 10.27 -7.31
CA VAL A 86 4.51 11.70 -7.10
C VAL A 86 4.88 12.52 -8.35
N ALA A 87 5.88 12.08 -9.12
CA ALA A 87 6.30 12.80 -10.32
C ALA A 87 5.29 12.62 -11.46
N ALA A 88 4.80 11.39 -11.65
CA ALA A 88 3.73 11.12 -12.61
C ALA A 88 2.44 11.88 -12.24
N ASP A 89 2.02 11.84 -10.98
CA ASP A 89 0.82 12.55 -10.50
C ASP A 89 0.96 14.08 -10.66
N ALA A 90 2.13 14.64 -10.33
CA ALA A 90 2.40 16.06 -10.52
C ALA A 90 2.35 16.47 -12.00
N ALA A 91 2.84 15.62 -12.90
CA ALA A 91 2.78 15.85 -14.35
C ALA A 91 1.33 15.84 -14.85
N ASP A 92 0.52 14.87 -14.42
CA ASP A 92 -0.90 14.81 -14.75
C ASP A 92 -1.66 16.04 -14.23
N ALA A 93 -1.42 16.43 -12.97
CA ALA A 93 -2.02 17.63 -12.39
C ALA A 93 -1.63 18.91 -13.17
N ALA A 94 -0.39 18.99 -13.68
CA ALA A 94 0.05 20.09 -14.52
C ALA A 94 -0.66 20.09 -15.89
N ALA A 95 -0.88 18.92 -16.49
CA ALA A 95 -1.64 18.78 -17.72
C ALA A 95 -3.10 19.24 -17.55
N TRP A 96 -3.76 18.83 -16.45
CA TRP A 96 -5.11 19.28 -16.11
C TRP A 96 -5.22 20.79 -15.87
N ARG A 97 -4.17 21.43 -15.32
CA ARG A 97 -4.13 22.89 -15.16
C ARG A 97 -4.05 23.61 -16.51
N GLN A 98 -3.37 23.03 -17.49
CA GLN A 98 -3.21 23.60 -18.83
C GLN A 98 -4.47 23.43 -19.67
N SER A 99 -5.26 22.38 -19.43
CA SER A 99 -6.54 22.14 -20.10
C SER A 99 -7.73 22.87 -19.44
N ARG A 100 -7.49 23.74 -18.44
CA ARG A 100 -8.57 24.55 -17.84
C ARG A 100 -9.21 25.44 -18.91
N PRO A 101 -10.52 25.30 -19.19
CA PRO A 101 -11.20 26.25 -20.07
C PRO A 101 -11.10 27.66 -19.45
N PRO A 102 -10.89 28.71 -20.26
CA PRO A 102 -10.80 30.06 -19.74
C PRO A 102 -12.04 30.38 -18.92
N ARG A 103 -11.86 30.86 -17.68
CA ARG A 103 -12.97 31.40 -16.87
C ARG A 103 -13.65 32.44 -17.73
N ARG A 104 -14.87 32.17 -18.19
CA ARG A 104 -15.69 33.10 -18.98
C ARG A 104 -15.76 34.41 -18.21
N GLN A 105 -14.95 35.40 -18.60
CA GLN A 105 -15.04 36.74 -18.05
C GLN A 105 -16.40 37.28 -18.50
N SER A 106 -17.31 37.48 -17.55
CA SER A 106 -18.64 37.94 -17.90
C SER A 106 -18.54 39.34 -18.50
N TRP A 107 -18.99 39.45 -19.75
CA TRP A 107 -19.21 40.68 -20.51
C TRP A 107 -20.04 41.73 -19.73
N LEU A 108 -20.76 41.30 -18.70
CA LEU A 108 -21.48 42.13 -17.74
C LEU A 108 -20.59 43.16 -17.02
N ARG A 109 -19.29 42.86 -16.80
CA ARG A 109 -18.36 43.86 -16.23
C ARG A 109 -17.93 44.94 -17.23
N ARG A 110 -18.05 44.69 -18.54
CA ARG A 110 -17.73 45.69 -19.60
C ARG A 110 -18.89 46.67 -19.84
N LEU A 111 -20.13 46.27 -19.58
CA LEU A 111 -21.30 47.16 -19.72
C LEU A 111 -21.45 48.13 -18.54
N LEU A 112 -21.07 47.73 -17.32
CA LEU A 112 -21.15 48.58 -16.13
C LEU A 112 -20.08 49.70 -16.08
N ALA A 113 -19.00 49.59 -16.86
CA ALA A 113 -17.99 50.64 -16.98
C ALA A 113 -18.38 51.75 -17.98
N ARG A 114 -19.43 51.54 -18.79
CA ARG A 114 -19.89 52.49 -19.84
C ARG A 114 -20.90 53.52 -19.31
N PHE A 115 -21.44 53.33 -18.10
CA PHE A 115 -22.51 54.16 -17.51
C PHE A 115 -22.04 55.07 -16.37
N ARG A 116 -20.75 55.45 -16.34
CA ARG A 116 -20.26 56.49 -15.44
C ARG A 116 -19.44 57.53 -16.21
N SER A 117 -20.15 58.37 -16.97
CA SER A 117 -19.72 59.69 -17.43
C SER A 117 -20.80 60.70 -17.07
#